data_AF-A0A4R3DNS4-F1
#
_entry.id   AF-A0A4R3DNS4-F1
#
_cell.length_a   1.000
_cell.length_b   1.000
_cell.length_c   1.000
_cell.angle_alpha   90.00
_cell.angle_beta   90.00
_cell.angle_gamma   90.00
#
_symmetry.space_group_name_H-M   'P 1'
#
loop_
_entity.id
_entity.type
_entity.pdbx_description
1 polymer ?
#
loop_
_entity_poly.entity_id
_entity_poly.type
_entity_poly.pdbx_seq_one_letter_code
_entity_poly.pdbx_strand_id
1 'polypeptide(L)' 'MGRHSVTMRELQKMSAGAIQALPHPVPIKSGTATVGLLVPVKKPDTETISAALKRSDDYHAALSPDMKLRLERFLGERDE' A
#
# COMPACT_ATOMS: atom_id res chain seq x y z
N MET A 1 14.64 -3.03 -14.75
CA MET A 1 14.54 -3.79 -13.49
C MET A 1 14.37 -2.80 -12.35
N GLY A 2 13.24 -2.83 -11.63
CA GLY A 2 13.01 -1.96 -10.47
C GLY A 2 13.94 -2.34 -9.32
N ARG A 3 14.44 -1.36 -8.56
CA ARG A 3 15.26 -1.64 -7.37
C ARG A 3 14.36 -2.24 -6.28
N HIS A 4 14.68 -3.46 -5.85
CA HIS A 4 13.94 -4.18 -4.82
C HIS A 4 14.26 -3.69 -3.39
N SER A 5 15.40 -3.02 -3.19
CA SER A 5 15.79 -2.38 -1.93
C SER A 5 16.88 -1.33 -2.17
N VAL A 6 17.11 -0.45 -1.19
CA VAL A 6 18.19 0.55 -1.19
C VAL A 6 18.97 0.43 0.11
N THR A 7 20.30 0.41 0.08
CA THR A 7 21.13 0.45 1.29
C THR A 7 21.25 1.87 1.84
N MET A 8 21.61 2.01 3.12
CA MET A 8 21.87 3.34 3.71
C MET A 8 22.88 4.18 2.90
N ARG A 9 23.92 3.55 2.35
CA ARG A 9 24.95 4.23 1.53
C ARG A 9 24.40 4.70 0.18
N GLU A 10 23.52 3.92 -0.44
CA GLU A 10 22.86 4.32 -1.68
C GLU A 10 21.87 5.44 -1.42
N LEU A 11 21.09 5.35 -0.33
CA LEU A 11 20.13 6.38 0.08
C LEU A 11 20.81 7.75 0.19
N GLN A 12 21.99 7.82 0.82
CA GLN A 12 22.77 9.06 0.96
C GLN A 12 23.20 9.69 -0.38
N LYS A 13 23.23 8.91 -1.48
CA LYS A 13 23.64 9.37 -2.81
C LYS A 13 22.44 9.67 -3.72
N MET A 14 21.22 9.33 -3.31
CA MET A 14 20.04 9.52 -4.14
C MET A 14 19.62 10.99 -4.14
N SER A 15 19.30 11.51 -5.33
CA SER A 15 18.66 12.80 -5.47
C SER A 15 17.15 12.72 -5.19
N ALA A 16 16.53 13.85 -4.87
CA ALA A 16 15.07 13.91 -4.71
C ALA A 16 14.32 13.41 -5.96
N GLY A 17 14.81 13.75 -7.17
CA GLY A 17 14.23 13.26 -8.42
C GLY A 17 14.33 11.74 -8.58
N ALA A 18 15.45 11.14 -8.17
CA ALA A 18 15.62 9.69 -8.19
C ALA A 18 14.67 8.99 -7.20
N ILE A 19 14.41 9.61 -6.05
CA ILE A 19 13.43 9.13 -5.06
C ILE A 19 12.01 9.24 -5.64
N GLN A 20 11.65 10.36 -6.25
CA GLN A 20 10.31 10.59 -6.82
C GLN A 20 10.00 9.64 -7.99
N ALA A 21 11.03 9.26 -8.77
CA ALA A 21 10.91 8.33 -9.88
C ALA A 21 10.74 6.86 -9.44
N LEU A 22 10.82 6.54 -8.14
CA LEU A 22 10.60 5.18 -7.67
C LEU A 22 9.18 4.70 -8.04
N PRO A 23 9.02 3.49 -8.60
CA PRO A 23 7.72 3.01 -9.04
C PRO A 23 6.80 2.69 -7.86
N HIS A 24 7.35 2.22 -6.75
CA HIS A 24 6.65 1.79 -5.54
C HIS A 24 7.47 2.14 -4.29
N PRO A 25 6.93 1.99 -3.06
CA PRO A 25 7.73 2.00 -1.84
C PRO A 25 8.90 1.03 -1.92
N VAL A 26 10.09 1.45 -1.48
CA VAL A 26 11.30 0.63 -1.52
C VAL A 26 11.89 0.48 -0.12
N PRO A 27 12.20 -0.76 0.35
CA PRO A 27 12.85 -0.99 1.63
C PRO A 27 14.25 -0.38 1.71
N ILE A 28 14.56 0.22 2.86
CA ILE A 28 15.91 0.69 3.21
C ILE A 28 16.58 -0.40 4.06
N LYS A 29 17.75 -0.86 3.63
CA LYS A 29 18.52 -1.94 4.26
C LYS A 29 19.77 -1.42 4.98
N SER A 30 20.02 -1.97 6.17
CA SER A 30 21.28 -1.87 6.90
C SER A 30 21.76 -3.28 7.26
N GLY A 31 22.79 -3.76 6.56
CA GLY A 31 23.11 -5.20 6.57
C GLY A 31 21.91 -6.03 6.06
N THR A 32 21.47 -7.01 6.86
CA THR A 32 20.30 -7.86 6.55
C THR A 32 18.97 -7.24 6.99
N ALA A 33 19.01 -6.27 7.92
CA ALA A 33 17.82 -5.67 8.50
C ALA A 33 17.16 -4.64 7.57
N THR A 34 15.82 -4.66 7.50
CA THR A 34 15.04 -3.52 6.97
C THR A 34 14.87 -2.51 8.09
N VAL A 35 15.38 -1.29 7.90
CA VAL A 35 15.35 -0.23 8.91
C VAL A 35 14.36 0.88 8.57
N GLY A 36 13.81 0.89 7.36
CA GLY A 36 12.81 1.87 6.95
C GLY A 36 12.24 1.59 5.56
N LEU A 37 11.32 2.45 5.14
CA LEU A 37 10.73 2.45 3.80
C LEU A 37 10.91 3.82 3.18
N LEU A 38 11.41 3.84 1.95
CA LEU A 38 11.47 5.02 1.11
C LEU A 38 10.20 5.05 0.25
N VAL A 39 9.30 5.96 0.57
CA VAL A 39 7.99 6.06 -0.09
C VAL A 39 7.99 7.30 -1.00
N PRO A 40 7.93 7.14 -2.34
CA PRO A 40 7.78 8.27 -3.24
C PRO A 40 6.40 8.92 -3.02
N VAL A 41 6.40 10.19 -2.61
CA VAL A 41 5.16 10.97 -2.53
C VAL A 41 4.71 11.34 -3.93
N LYS A 42 3.65 10.69 -4.39
CA LYS A 42 3.03 10.96 -5.69
C LYS A 42 1.68 11.63 -5.46
N LYS A 43 1.28 12.50 -6.39
CA LYS A 43 -0.09 12.99 -6.40
C LYS A 43 -1.01 11.77 -6.53
N PRO A 44 -2.00 11.61 -5.63
CA PRO A 44 -2.93 10.50 -5.74
C PRO A 44 -3.65 10.57 -7.08
N ASP A 45 -3.72 9.43 -7.77
CA ASP A 45 -4.59 9.26 -8.92
C ASP A 45 -6.01 9.05 -8.40
N THR A 46 -6.75 10.15 -8.31
CA THR A 46 -8.10 10.19 -7.76
C THR A 46 -9.08 9.33 -8.56
N GLU A 47 -8.87 9.17 -9.87
CA GLU A 47 -9.72 8.32 -10.70
C GLU A 47 -9.48 6.85 -10.37
N THR A 48 -8.20 6.43 -10.31
CA THR A 48 -7.85 5.06 -9.93
C THR A 48 -8.33 4.73 -8.50
N ILE A 49 -8.20 5.66 -7.55
CA ILE A 49 -8.71 5.48 -6.18
C ILE A 49 -10.23 5.35 -6.19
N SER A 50 -10.93 6.25 -6.87
CA SER A 50 -12.40 6.22 -6.93
C SER A 50 -12.91 4.93 -7.57
N ALA A 51 -12.26 4.46 -8.64
CA ALA A 51 -12.58 3.20 -9.29
C ALA A 51 -12.31 1.98 -8.39
N ALA A 52 -11.25 2.02 -7.57
CA ALA A 52 -10.97 0.98 -6.59
C ALA A 52 -12.04 0.94 -5.48
N LEU A 53 -12.42 2.10 -4.95
CA LEU A 53 -13.48 2.21 -3.95
C LEU A 53 -14.83 1.73 -4.49
N LYS A 54 -15.21 2.17 -5.71
CA LYS A 54 -16.44 1.70 -6.34
C LYS A 54 -16.46 0.18 -6.51
N ARG A 55 -15.35 -0.44 -6.93
CA ARG A 55 -15.26 -1.90 -7.02
C ARG A 55 -15.42 -2.59 -5.66
N SER A 56 -14.88 -1.99 -4.60
CA SER A 56 -15.07 -2.49 -3.23
C SER A 56 -16.54 -2.41 -2.82
N ASP A 57 -17.22 -1.30 -3.12
CA ASP A 57 -18.63 -1.10 -2.81
C ASP A 57 -19.52 -2.08 -3.60
N ASP A 58 -19.26 -2.24 -4.89
CA ASP A 58 -19.98 -3.18 -5.75
C ASP A 58 -19.81 -4.63 -5.25
N TYR A 59 -18.59 -5.00 -4.85
CA TYR A 59 -18.31 -6.31 -4.26
C TYR A 59 -19.07 -6.50 -2.94
N HIS A 60 -19.01 -5.51 -2.05
CA HIS A 60 -19.70 -5.56 -0.76
C HIS A 60 -21.22 -5.64 -0.92
N ALA A 61 -21.79 -4.91 -1.87
CA ALA A 61 -23.22 -4.97 -2.20
C ALA A 61 -23.64 -6.39 -2.63
N ALA A 62 -22.79 -7.07 -3.42
CA ALA A 62 -23.02 -8.40 -3.95
C ALA A 62 -22.79 -9.55 -2.93
N LEU A 63 -22.27 -9.27 -1.73
CA LEU A 63 -22.09 -10.29 -0.70
C LEU A 63 -23.43 -10.86 -0.24
N SER A 64 -23.46 -12.18 -0.01
CA SER A 64 -24.62 -12.85 0.59
C SER A 64 -24.83 -12.37 2.04
N PRO A 65 -26.07 -12.45 2.56
CA PRO A 65 -26.36 -12.09 3.95
C PRO A 65 -25.48 -12.84 4.96
N ASP A 66 -25.25 -14.14 4.77
CA ASP A 66 -24.40 -14.95 5.66
C ASP A 66 -22.94 -14.48 5.67
N MET A 67 -22.41 -14.07 4.50
CA MET A 67 -21.04 -13.58 4.39
C MET A 67 -20.89 -12.20 5.02
N LYS A 68 -21.88 -11.31 4.84
CA LYS A 68 -21.92 -10.01 5.52
C LYS A 68 -21.90 -10.19 7.03
N LEU A 69 -22.75 -11.08 7.54
CA LEU A 69 -22.85 -11.35 8.96
C LEU A 69 -21.57 -11.97 9.54
N ARG A 70 -20.86 -12.80 8.76
CA ARG A 70 -19.52 -13.30 9.12
C ARG A 70 -18.46 -12.20 9.16
N LEU A 71 -18.49 -11.27 8.19
CA LEU A 71 -17.56 -10.13 8.16
C LEU A 71 -17.82 -9.16 9.32
N GLU A 72 -19.08 -8.84 9.60
CA GLU A 72 -19.48 -8.00 10.73
C GLU A 72 -18.95 -8.56 12.07
N ARG A 73 -19.06 -9.89 12.28
CA ARG A 73 -18.48 -10.55 13.46
C ARG A 73 -16.96 -10.51 13.48
N PHE A 74 -16.30 -10.74 12.33
CA PHE A 74 -14.83 -10.71 12.24
C PHE A 74 -14.27 -9.31 12.52
N LEU A 75 -14.97 -8.27 12.08
CA LEU A 75 -14.60 -6.86 12.29
C LEU A 75 -14.99 -6.34 13.68
N GLY A 76 -15.72 -7.14 14.48
CA GLY A 76 -16.21 -6.72 15.80
C GLY A 76 -17.34 -5.69 15.73
N GLU A 77 -18.03 -5.60 14.59
CA GLU A 77 -19.12 -4.66 14.35
C GLU A 77 -20.47 -5.20 14.85
N ARG A 78 -20.51 -6.48 15.25
CA ARG A 78 -21.60 -7.12 15.99
C ARG A 78 -21.04 -8.10 17.03
N ASP A 79 -21.49 -7.96 18.27
CA ASP A 79 -21.28 -8.97 19.32
C ASP A 79 -22.22 -10.19 19.11
N GLU A 80 -21.84 -11.34 19.68
CA GLU A 80 -22.51 -12.66 19.53
C GLU A 80 -24.03 -12.65 19.76
#